data_AF-A0A3N5XMK5-F1
#
_entry.id   AF-A0A3N5XMK5-F1
#
_cell.length_a   1.000
_cell.length_b   1.000
_cell.length_c   1.000
_cell.angle_alpha   90.00
_cell.angle_beta   90.00
_cell.angle_gamma   90.00
#
_symmetry.space_group_name_H-M   'P 1'
#
loop_
_entity.id
_entity.type
_entity.pdbx_description
1 polymer ?
#
loop_
_entity_poly.entity_id
_entity_poly.type
_entity_poly.pdbx_seq_one_letter_code
_entity_poly.pdbx_strand_id
1 'polypeptide(L)'
;MPINGSRVRRLVIPVLLIGLVLVFGHTWLCRAEIMAIRGYQRVGSPIMRHVSACRFTPSCSHYAIQVLQSDGFYKGNARVAKRLALCSPLGYLLQ
;
A
#
# COMPACT_ATOMS: atom_id res chain seq x y z
N MET A 1 -43.94 14.86 -1.01
CA MET A 1 -43.82 13.56 -1.72
C MET A 1 -43.41 12.49 -0.72
N PRO A 2 -44.18 11.40 -0.52
CA PRO A 2 -43.76 10.32 0.37
C PRO A 2 -42.63 9.52 -0.29
N ILE A 3 -41.45 9.56 0.32
CA ILE A 3 -40.30 8.74 -0.06
C ILE A 3 -40.62 7.26 0.16
N ASN A 4 -40.78 6.50 -0.92
CA ASN A 4 -41.06 5.07 -0.89
C ASN A 4 -39.82 4.28 -0.40
N GLY A 5 -39.94 3.58 0.73
CA GLY A 5 -38.85 2.82 1.36
C GLY A 5 -38.28 1.66 0.51
N SER A 6 -38.99 1.23 -0.54
CA SER A 6 -38.46 0.27 -1.53
C SER A 6 -37.45 0.89 -2.48
N ARG A 7 -37.55 2.20 -2.77
CA ARG A 7 -36.60 2.95 -3.60
C ARG A 7 -35.33 3.31 -2.82
N VAL A 8 -35.49 3.63 -1.53
CA VAL A 8 -34.35 3.88 -0.61
C VAL A 8 -33.48 2.63 -0.49
N ARG A 9 -34.05 1.45 -0.22
CA ARG A 9 -33.29 0.19 -0.14
C ARG A 9 -32.58 -0.17 -1.44
N ARG A 10 -33.21 0.07 -2.59
CA ARG A 10 -32.66 -0.26 -3.91
C ARG A 10 -31.43 0.57 -4.28
N LEU A 11 -31.29 1.76 -3.70
CA LEU A 11 -30.14 2.65 -3.93
C LEU A 11 -29.11 2.59 -2.80
N VAL A 12 -29.56 2.50 -1.54
CA VAL A 12 -28.67 2.58 -0.37
C VAL A 12 -27.93 1.27 -0.10
N ILE A 13 -28.59 0.11 -0.24
CA ILE A 13 -27.96 -1.20 0.00
C ILE A 13 -26.74 -1.45 -0.91
N PRO A 14 -26.82 -1.29 -2.25
CA PRO A 14 -25.66 -1.52 -3.11
C PRO A 14 -24.54 -0.49 -2.85
N VAL A 15 -24.87 0.77 -2.54
CA VAL A 15 -23.87 1.80 -2.20
C VAL A 15 -23.12 1.44 -0.91
N LEU A 16 -23.84 0.96 0.11
CA LEU A 16 -23.23 0.51 1.36
C LEU A 16 -22.40 -0.77 1.17
N LEU A 17 -22.87 -1.73 0.37
CA LEU A 17 -22.13 -2.95 0.05
C LEU A 17 -20.85 -2.65 -0.75
N ILE A 18 -20.92 -1.74 -1.74
CA ILE A 18 -19.74 -1.29 -2.50
C ILE A 18 -18.77 -0.58 -1.56
N GLY A 19 -19.24 0.33 -0.71
CA GLY A 19 -18.40 0.99 0.29
C GLY A 19 -17.73 0.01 1.25
N LEU A 20 -18.47 -1.00 1.74
CA LEU A 20 -17.95 -2.06 2.59
C LEU A 20 -16.87 -2.88 1.86
N VAL A 21 -17.13 -3.33 0.63
CA VAL A 21 -16.17 -4.12 -0.16
C VAL A 21 -14.91 -3.32 -0.47
N LEU A 22 -15.03 -2.03 -0.79
CA LEU A 22 -13.89 -1.17 -1.06
C LEU A 22 -13.05 -0.91 0.21
N VAL A 23 -13.69 -0.62 1.35
CA VAL A 23 -12.98 -0.36 2.62
C VAL A 23 -12.35 -1.62 3.17
N PHE A 24 -13.09 -2.73 3.20
CA PHE A 24 -12.55 -4.00 3.67
C PHE A 24 -11.43 -4.46 2.74
N GLY A 25 -11.66 -4.48 1.42
CA GLY A 25 -10.65 -4.84 0.43
C GLY A 25 -9.32 -4.10 0.62
N HIS A 26 -9.38 -2.78 0.89
CA HIS A 26 -8.20 -1.95 1.12
C HIS A 26 -7.37 -2.39 2.33
N THR A 27 -8.03 -2.72 3.44
CA THR A 27 -7.35 -3.17 4.67
C THR A 27 -6.67 -4.55 4.51
N TRP A 28 -7.28 -5.46 3.74
CA TRP A 28 -6.68 -6.77 3.46
C TRP A 28 -5.45 -6.64 2.54
N LEU A 29 -5.51 -5.76 1.54
CA LEU A 29 -4.40 -5.46 0.63
C LEU A 29 -3.17 -4.91 1.35
N CYS A 30 -3.34 -3.90 2.24
CA CYS A 30 -2.24 -3.36 3.04
C CYS A 30 -1.54 -4.45 3.87
N ARG A 31 -2.32 -5.32 4.51
CA ARG A 31 -1.78 -6.39 5.36
C ARG A 31 -1.01 -7.44 4.55
N ALA A 32 -1.53 -7.81 3.38
CA ALA A 32 -0.88 -8.74 2.47
C ALA A 32 0.47 -8.19 1.97
N GLU A 33 0.54 -6.91 1.58
CA GLU A 33 1.80 -6.28 1.18
C GLU A 33 2.82 -6.23 2.30
N ILE A 34 2.41 -5.82 3.51
CA ILE A 34 3.32 -5.78 4.66
C ILE A 34 3.85 -7.19 4.97
N MET A 35 3.02 -8.23 4.86
CA MET A 35 3.47 -9.62 4.99
C MET A 35 4.44 -10.02 3.89
N ALA A 36 4.18 -9.66 2.63
CA ALA A 36 5.08 -9.93 1.52
C ALA A 36 6.44 -9.26 1.72
N ILE A 37 6.47 -7.99 2.14
CA ILE A 37 7.70 -7.25 2.45
C ILE A 37 8.47 -7.92 3.59
N ARG A 38 7.80 -8.35 4.66
CA ARG A 38 8.43 -9.07 5.78
C ARG A 38 8.93 -10.46 5.39
N GLY A 39 8.21 -11.17 4.52
CA GLY A 39 8.62 -12.45 3.96
C GLY A 39 9.88 -12.28 3.12
N TYR A 40 9.89 -11.27 2.25
CA TYR A 40 11.06 -10.88 1.46
C TYR A 40 12.25 -10.49 2.35
N GLN A 41 12.05 -9.73 3.43
CA GLN A 41 13.12 -9.40 4.38
C GLN A 41 13.72 -10.65 5.07
N ARG A 42 12.90 -11.66 5.40
CA ARG A 42 13.37 -12.91 6.01
C ARG A 42 14.16 -13.78 5.04
N VAL A 43 13.65 -13.96 3.82
CA VAL A 43 14.30 -14.81 2.80
C VAL A 43 15.51 -14.11 2.19
N GLY A 44 15.43 -12.79 2.01
CA GLY A 44 16.45 -11.95 1.40
C GLY A 44 17.52 -11.43 2.37
N SER A 45 17.44 -11.69 3.68
CA SER A 45 18.40 -11.20 4.70
C SER A 45 19.89 -11.41 4.35
N PRO A 46 20.34 -12.56 3.78
CA PRO A 46 21.72 -12.70 3.33
C PRO A 46 22.02 -11.98 2.00
N ILE A 47 21.04 -11.86 1.10
CA ILE A 47 21.20 -11.28 -0.25
C ILE A 47 21.11 -9.74 -0.22
N MET A 48 20.24 -9.16 0.61
CA MET A 48 20.05 -7.71 0.73
C MET A 48 21.25 -6.99 1.33
N ARG A 49 22.07 -7.66 2.15
CA ARG A 49 23.36 -7.09 2.61
C ARG A 49 24.31 -6.81 1.45
N HIS A 50 24.21 -7.57 0.35
CA HIS A 50 25.07 -7.44 -0.81
C HIS A 50 24.47 -6.58 -1.94
N VAL A 51 23.14 -6.47 -2.03
CA VAL A 51 22.48 -5.92 -3.24
C VAL A 51 22.29 -4.40 -3.26
N SER A 52 22.32 -3.68 -2.13
CA SER A 52 22.44 -2.22 -2.15
C SER A 52 22.43 -1.66 -0.74
N ALA A 53 23.43 -0.85 -0.39
CA ALA A 53 23.30 0.09 0.69
C ALA A 53 22.15 1.04 0.30
N CYS A 54 20.98 0.84 0.89
CA CYS A 54 19.83 1.71 0.65
C CYS A 54 20.27 3.14 0.97
N ARG A 55 20.27 4.02 -0.05
CA ARG A 55 20.83 5.38 0.07
C ARG A 55 20.12 6.22 1.13
N PHE A 56 18.86 5.88 1.42
CA PHE A 56 18.04 6.59 2.37
C PHE A 56 17.91 5.79 3.68
N THR A 57 18.05 6.48 4.81
CA THR A 57 17.74 5.98 6.15
C THR A 57 16.37 6.52 6.59
N PRO A 58 15.47 5.71 7.16
CA PRO A 58 15.48 4.24 7.21
C PRO A 58 15.32 3.62 5.81
N SER A 59 15.67 2.32 5.66
CA SER A 59 15.65 1.61 4.37
C SER A 59 14.29 1.66 3.66
N CYS A 60 14.29 1.55 2.33
CA CYS A 60 13.08 1.58 1.51
C CYS A 60 12.01 0.57 1.97
N SER A 61 12.43 -0.63 2.42
CA SER A 61 11.50 -1.65 2.92
C SER A 61 10.87 -1.29 4.28
N HIS A 62 11.65 -0.70 5.20
CA HIS A 62 11.11 -0.18 6.46
C HIS A 62 10.17 1.00 6.25
N TYR A 63 10.57 1.94 5.39
CA TYR A 63 9.74 3.07 5.00
C TYR A 63 8.44 2.61 4.34
N ALA A 64 8.49 1.57 3.51
CA ALA A 64 7.30 1.02 2.89
C ALA A 64 6.28 0.51 3.90
N ILE A 65 6.72 -0.22 4.92
CA ILE A 65 5.85 -0.67 5.99
C ILE A 65 5.24 0.53 6.73
N GLN A 66 6.07 1.53 7.08
CA GLN A 66 5.64 2.69 7.85
C GLN A 66 4.56 3.50 7.10
N VAL A 67 4.78 3.71 5.81
CA VAL A 67 3.88 4.46 4.93
C VAL A 67 2.61 3.69 4.60
N LEU A 68 2.69 2.38 4.39
CA LEU A 68 1.50 1.53 4.21
C LEU A 68 0.62 1.50 5.47
N GLN A 69 1.24 1.60 6.65
CA GLN A 69 0.52 1.69 7.94
C GLN A 69 -0.13 3.06 8.16
N SER A 70 0.53 4.17 7.81
CA SER A 70 0.00 5.51 8.03
C SER A 70 -0.98 5.98 6.96
N ASP A 71 -0.71 5.66 5.69
CA ASP A 71 -1.38 6.30 4.55
C ASP A 71 -2.28 5.36 3.74
N GLY A 72 -2.28 4.08 4.09
CA GLY A 72 -3.00 3.02 3.38
C GLY A 72 -2.38 2.66 2.03
N PHE A 73 -3.00 1.72 1.32
CA PHE A 73 -2.40 1.08 0.13
C PHE A 73 -2.14 2.07 -1.02
N TYR A 74 -3.11 2.92 -1.39
CA TYR A 74 -2.97 3.77 -2.58
C TYR A 74 -1.94 4.89 -2.40
N LYS A 75 -2.12 5.73 -1.37
CA LYS A 75 -1.19 6.83 -1.09
C LYS A 75 0.16 6.31 -0.62
N GLY A 76 0.16 5.16 0.04
CA GLY A 76 1.38 4.54 0.51
C GLY A 76 2.24 4.03 -0.64
N ASN A 77 1.64 3.24 -1.55
CA ASN A 77 2.35 2.73 -2.72
C ASN A 77 2.92 3.84 -3.61
N ALA A 78 2.22 4.94 -3.81
CA ALA A 78 2.75 6.06 -4.60
C ALA A 78 4.05 6.65 -4.00
N ARG A 79 4.10 6.82 -2.67
CA ARG A 79 5.29 7.32 -1.96
C ARG A 79 6.43 6.31 -1.93
N VAL A 80 6.10 5.04 -1.74
CA VAL A 80 7.06 3.94 -1.76
C VAL A 80 7.67 3.79 -3.15
N ALA A 81 6.84 3.76 -4.20
CA ALA A 81 7.27 3.65 -5.58
C ALA A 81 8.18 4.81 -5.98
N LYS A 82 7.83 6.05 -5.62
CA LYS A 82 8.69 7.22 -5.84
C LYS A 82 10.07 7.03 -5.19
N ARG A 83 10.11 6.62 -3.92
CA ARG A 83 11.38 6.42 -3.20
C ARG A 83 12.18 5.22 -3.73
N LEU A 84 11.49 4.17 -4.17
CA LEU A 84 12.11 2.98 -4.76
C LEU A 84 12.72 3.28 -6.13
N ALA A 85 12.03 4.08 -6.96
CA ALA A 85 12.56 4.56 -8.23
C ALA A 85 13.82 5.42 -8.05
N LEU A 86 13.87 6.24 -6.99
CA LEU A 86 15.07 7.02 -6.61
C LEU A 86 16.21 6.16 -6.06
N CYS A 87 15.90 5.00 -5.48
CA CYS A 87 16.92 4.07 -4.95
C CYS A 87 17.44 3.08 -6.01
N SER A 88 16.68 2.89 -7.10
CA SER A 88 17.08 2.16 -8.31
C SER A 88 18.13 2.95 -9.11
N PRO A 89 18.95 2.33 -9.99
CA PRO A 89 19.84 3.05 -10.91
C PRO A 89 19.17 4.18 -11.71
N LEU A 90 17.85 4.11 -11.91
CA LEU A 90 17.05 5.21 -12.49
C LEU A 90 17.04 6.50 -11.66
N GLY A 91 17.32 6.44 -10.36
CA GLY A 91 17.41 7.61 -9.49
C GLY A 91 18.55 8.56 -9.84
N TYR A 92 19.62 8.08 -10.49
CA TYR A 92 20.70 8.95 -10.99
C TYR A 92 20.23 9.89 -12.11
N LEU A 93 19.18 9.53 -12.84
CA LEU A 93 18.65 10.33 -13.96
C LEU A 93 17.54 11.30 -13.54
N LEU A 94 16.98 11.16 -12.34
CA LEU A 94 15.82 11.89 -11.84
C LEU A 94 16.10 12.74 -10.59
N GLN A 95 17.37 12.99 -10.28
CA GLN A 95 17.80 13.82 -9.15
C GLN A 95 18.11 15.25 -9.57
#